data_AF-A0AAN8DZZ1-F1
#
_entry.id   AF-A0AAN8DZZ1-F1
#
_cell.length_a   1.000
_cell.length_b   1.000
_cell.length_c   1.000
_cell.angle_alpha   90.00
_cell.angle_beta   90.00
_cell.angle_gamma   90.00
#
_symmetry.space_group_name_H-M   'P 1'
#
loop_
_entity.id
_entity.type
_entity.pdbx_description
1 polymer ?
#
loop_
_entity_poly.entity_id
_entity_poly.type
_entity_poly.pdbx_seq_one_letter_code
_entity_poly.pdbx_strand_id
1 'polypeptide(L)'
;MLFSVGLSLVVLLSVVGAATVERVEYDYYKYHPMPEITDWMVQAVKDYPEVVTIVEYGQTYEKRTISLLKIGNGSPRPSVSTLSERSFKHTKRTQRCKR
;
A
#
# COMPACT_ATOMS: atom_id res chain seq x y z
N MET A 1 16.77 -46.99 -12.55
CA MET A 1 15.63 -46.64 -11.66
C MET A 1 15.88 -45.35 -10.84
N LEU A 2 17.12 -44.99 -10.48
CA LEU A 2 17.41 -43.83 -9.61
C LEU A 2 17.36 -42.44 -10.29
N PHE A 3 17.44 -42.35 -11.63
CA PHE A 3 17.49 -41.06 -12.34
C PHE A 3 16.11 -40.39 -12.56
N SER A 4 15.01 -41.15 -12.54
CA SER A 4 13.66 -40.61 -12.76
C SER A 4 13.08 -39.90 -11.53
N VAL A 5 13.52 -40.31 -10.33
CA VAL A 5 13.03 -39.73 -9.06
C VAL A 5 13.74 -38.41 -8.76
N GLY A 6 15.03 -38.30 -9.13
CA GLY A 6 15.82 -37.07 -8.95
C GLY A 6 15.31 -35.90 -9.79
N LEU A 7 14.86 -36.14 -11.03
CA LEU A 7 14.34 -35.07 -11.90
C LEU A 7 13.00 -34.51 -11.40
N SER A 8 12.15 -35.37 -10.83
CA SER A 8 10.85 -34.98 -10.25
C SER A 8 11.02 -34.11 -9.00
N LEU A 9 11.99 -34.43 -8.14
CA LEU A 9 12.29 -33.67 -6.93
C LEU A 9 12.84 -32.26 -7.25
N VAL A 10 13.68 -32.12 -8.28
CA VAL A 10 14.25 -30.82 -8.71
C VAL A 10 13.18 -29.90 -9.31
N VAL A 11 12.21 -30.46 -10.04
CA VAL A 11 11.05 -29.69 -10.54
C VAL A 11 10.16 -29.23 -9.38
N LEU A 12 9.94 -30.07 -8.36
CA LEU A 12 9.17 -29.71 -7.17
C LEU A 12 9.87 -28.65 -6.30
N LEU A 13 11.20 -28.70 -6.15
CA LEU A 13 11.96 -27.68 -5.43
C LEU A 13 11.97 -26.32 -6.14
N SER A 14 11.93 -26.31 -7.48
CA SER A 14 11.90 -25.08 -8.28
C SER A 14 10.56 -24.33 -8.13
N VAL A 15 9.46 -25.04 -7.84
CA VAL A 15 8.13 -24.43 -7.59
C VAL A 15 8.05 -23.78 -6.20
N VAL A 16 8.82 -24.27 -5.22
CA VAL A 16 8.88 -23.71 -3.85
C VAL A 16 9.89 -22.56 -3.73
N GLY A 17 10.40 -22.04 -4.85
CA GLY A 17 11.45 -21.00 -4.86
C GLY A 17 10.96 -19.54 -4.90
N ALA A 18 9.66 -19.26 -4.95
CA ALA A 18 9.18 -17.92 -5.35
C ALA A 18 8.12 -17.31 -4.44
N ALA A 19 8.39 -17.18 -3.13
CA ALA A 19 7.65 -16.24 -2.28
C ALA A 19 8.37 -15.94 -0.95
N THR A 20 9.69 -15.75 -0.94
CA THR A 20 10.29 -15.03 0.20
C THR A 20 9.95 -13.55 0.01
N VAL A 21 8.83 -13.11 0.58
CA VAL A 21 8.53 -11.69 0.74
C VAL A 21 9.61 -11.15 1.68
N GLU A 22 10.64 -10.50 1.12
CA GLU A 22 11.57 -9.72 1.93
C GLU A 22 10.76 -8.61 2.60
N ARG A 23 10.50 -8.79 3.89
CA ARG A 23 9.85 -7.78 4.71
C ARG A 23 10.89 -6.72 5.01
N VAL A 24 10.71 -5.55 4.40
CA VAL A 24 11.52 -4.39 4.74
C VAL A 24 11.06 -3.90 6.11
N GLU A 25 11.96 -4.01 7.09
CA GLU A 25 11.71 -3.49 8.43
C GLU A 25 11.70 -1.95 8.38
N TYR A 26 10.57 -1.35 8.76
CA TYR A 26 10.39 0.10 8.77
C TYR A 26 10.57 0.67 10.17
N ASP A 27 11.49 1.62 10.32
CA ASP A 27 11.87 2.18 11.62
C ASP A 27 10.99 3.38 12.01
N TYR A 28 9.97 3.12 12.83
CA TYR A 28 9.01 4.15 13.25
C TYR A 28 9.58 5.25 14.18
N TYR A 29 10.83 5.14 14.66
CA TYR A 29 11.42 6.08 15.62
C TYR A 29 12.22 7.22 14.97
N LYS A 30 12.35 7.24 13.64
CA LYS A 30 13.04 8.30 12.90
C LYS A 30 12.12 9.00 11.90
N TYR A 31 12.55 10.18 11.46
CA TYR A 31 11.91 10.88 10.37
C TYR A 31 12.35 10.31 9.03
N HIS A 32 11.38 10.06 8.16
CA HIS A 32 11.61 9.51 6.83
C HIS A 32 11.36 10.53 5.73
N PRO A 33 12.12 10.49 4.63
CA PRO A 33 11.81 11.24 3.43
C PRO A 33 10.55 10.70 2.75
N MET A 34 9.86 11.57 2.00
CA MET A 34 8.61 11.25 1.30
C MET A 34 8.64 9.97 0.40
N PRO A 35 9.69 9.70 -0.41
CA PRO A 35 9.74 8.48 -1.21
C PRO A 35 9.72 7.21 -0.35
N GLU A 36 10.46 7.18 0.75
CA GLU A 36 10.52 6.00 1.64
C GLU A 36 9.17 5.69 2.28
N ILE A 37 8.42 6.74 2.69
CA ILE A 37 7.05 6.60 3.18
C ILE A 37 6.13 6.03 2.09
N THR A 38 6.34 6.44 0.84
CA THR A 38 5.53 5.97 -0.30
C THR A 38 5.79 4.49 -0.59
N ASP A 39 7.04 4.08 -0.56
CA ASP A 39 7.44 2.69 -0.72
C ASP A 39 6.89 1.82 0.42
N TRP A 40 6.93 2.32 1.66
CA TRP A 40 6.31 1.68 2.81
C TRP A 40 4.80 1.48 2.65
N MET A 41 4.07 2.48 2.13
CA MET A 41 2.63 2.32 1.86
C MET A 41 2.36 1.19 0.85
N VAL A 42 3.17 1.08 -0.20
CA VAL A 42 3.04 0.02 -1.21
C VAL A 42 3.34 -1.35 -0.61
N GLN A 43 4.35 -1.45 0.25
CA GLN A 43 4.67 -2.67 0.99
C GLN A 43 3.52 -3.07 1.92
N ALA A 44 2.94 -2.13 2.66
CA ALA A 44 1.82 -2.40 3.55
C ALA A 44 0.59 -2.98 2.82
N VAL A 45 0.32 -2.53 1.59
CA VAL A 45 -0.75 -3.12 0.75
C VAL A 45 -0.40 -4.53 0.29
N LYS A 46 0.87 -4.79 -0.07
CA LYS A 46 1.32 -6.13 -0.48
C LYS A 46 1.23 -7.13 0.67
N ASP A 47 1.53 -6.68 1.88
CA ASP A 47 1.53 -7.53 3.07
C ASP A 47 0.11 -7.84 3.58
N TYR A 48 -0.83 -6.88 3.43
CA TYR A 48 -2.21 -7.01 3.94
C TYR A 48 -3.26 -6.62 2.90
N PRO A 49 -3.36 -7.35 1.77
CA PRO A 49 -4.26 -6.99 0.68
C PRO A 49 -5.75 -7.08 1.06
N GLU A 50 -6.12 -7.90 2.05
CA GLU A 50 -7.51 -8.04 2.49
C GLU A 50 -8.07 -6.83 3.27
N VAL A 51 -7.19 -6.04 3.89
CA VAL A 51 -7.58 -4.93 4.79
C VAL A 51 -7.15 -3.58 4.23
N VAL A 52 -5.99 -3.52 3.57
CA VAL A 52 -5.33 -2.27 3.21
C VAL A 52 -5.41 -2.05 1.70
N THR A 53 -5.92 -0.90 1.30
CA THR A 53 -6.01 -0.48 -0.11
C THR A 53 -5.48 0.93 -0.27
N ILE A 54 -4.76 1.20 -1.35
CA ILE A 54 -4.36 2.56 -1.71
C ILE A 54 -5.40 3.14 -2.67
N VAL A 55 -5.83 4.37 -2.41
CA VAL A 55 -6.74 5.13 -3.29
C VAL A 55 -6.10 6.47 -3.63
N GLU A 56 -6.03 6.78 -4.91
CA GLU A 56 -5.58 8.10 -5.38
C GLU A 56 -6.69 9.14 -5.18
N TYR A 57 -6.42 10.17 -4.38
CA TYR A 57 -7.40 11.21 -4.07
C TYR A 57 -7.26 12.45 -4.95
N GLY A 58 -6.07 12.71 -5.49
CA GLY A 58 -5.79 13.85 -6.35
C GLY A 58 -4.32 14.20 -6.42
N GLN A 59 -4.00 15.45 -6.76
CA GLN A 59 -2.64 15.95 -6.84
C GLN A 59 -2.45 17.19 -5.94
N THR A 60 -1.22 17.40 -5.47
CA THR A 60 -0.81 18.62 -4.76
C THR A 60 -0.65 19.80 -5.72
N TYR A 61 -0.43 21.00 -5.17
CA TYR A 61 -0.09 22.18 -5.97
C TYR A 61 1.18 21.99 -6.82
N GLU A 62 2.16 21.27 -6.27
CA GLU A 62 3.40 20.89 -6.96
C GLU A 62 3.25 19.69 -7.89
N LYS A 63 2.02 19.27 -8.20
CA LYS A 63 1.70 18.14 -9.10
C LYS A 63 2.22 16.78 -8.61
N ARG A 64 2.30 16.57 -7.29
CA ARG A 64 2.58 15.26 -6.71
C ARG A 64 1.28 14.52 -6.41
N THR A 65 1.17 13.24 -6.72
CA THR A 65 -0.02 12.43 -6.42
C THR A 65 -0.21 12.28 -4.91
N ILE A 66 -1.45 12.48 -4.45
CA ILE A 66 -1.87 12.28 -3.06
C ILE A 66 -2.57 10.93 -2.97
N SER A 67 -1.87 9.96 -2.41
CA SER A 67 -2.36 8.61 -2.15
C SER A 67 -2.85 8.49 -0.72
N LEU A 68 -4.04 7.93 -0.53
CA LEU A 68 -4.61 7.63 0.78
C LEU A 68 -4.54 6.13 1.05
N LEU A 69 -4.18 5.77 2.28
CA LEU A 69 -4.24 4.40 2.76
C LEU A 69 -5.61 4.15 3.41
N LYS A 70 -6.46 3.39 2.71
CA LYS A 70 -7.79 3.00 3.19
C LYS A 70 -7.70 1.63 3.86
N ILE A 71 -8.10 1.58 5.12
CA ILE A 71 -8.13 0.38 5.95
C ILE A 71 -9.59 -0.02 6.18
N GLY A 72 -9.98 -1.24 5.80
CA GLY A 72 -11.30 -1.78 6.13
C GLY A 72 -11.69 -3.08 5.44
N ASN A 73 -12.41 -3.94 6.17
CA ASN A 73 -12.83 -5.28 5.73
C ASN A 73 -14.14 -5.29 4.90
N GLY A 74 -14.28 -4.40 3.91
CA GLY A 74 -15.39 -4.43 2.94
C GLY A 74 -16.80 -4.13 3.50
N SER A 75 -17.01 -4.09 4.81
CA SER A 75 -18.29 -3.69 5.40
C SER A 75 -18.54 -2.19 5.15
N PRO A 76 -19.75 -1.77 4.72
CA PRO A 76 -20.09 -0.37 4.57
C PRO A 76 -20.18 0.29 5.95
N ARG A 77 -19.02 0.72 6.47
CA ARG A 77 -18.91 1.55 7.67
C ARG A 77 -18.57 2.98 7.25
N PRO A 78 -19.07 3.99 7.97
CA PRO A 78 -18.63 5.35 7.76
C PRO A 78 -17.11 5.41 7.98
N SER A 79 -16.37 5.79 6.93
CA SER A 79 -14.93 5.95 6.99
C SER A 79 -14.58 7.09 7.95
N VAL A 80 -13.87 6.79 9.03
CA VAL A 80 -13.32 7.82 9.93
C VAL A 80 -12.09 8.40 9.27
N SER A 81 -12.23 9.61 8.73
CA SER A 81 -11.12 10.35 8.15
C SER A 81 -10.30 11.05 9.24
N THR A 82 -9.05 10.65 9.44
CA THR A 82 -8.09 11.33 10.32
C THR A 82 -7.63 12.67 9.73
N LEU A 83 -7.02 13.52 10.56
CA LEU A 83 -6.88 14.99 10.41
C LEU A 83 -6.37 15.54 9.06
N SER A 84 -5.65 14.76 8.23
CA SER A 84 -5.19 15.25 6.91
C SER A 84 -6.34 15.56 5.95
N GLU A 85 -7.45 14.81 6.01
CA GLU A 85 -8.61 15.07 5.17
C GLU A 85 -9.40 16.31 5.61
N ARG A 86 -9.39 16.62 6.91
CA ARG A 86 -10.24 17.65 7.50
C ARG A 86 -9.81 19.05 7.04
N SER A 87 -8.50 19.26 6.88
CA SER A 87 -7.95 20.48 6.28
C SER A 87 -8.23 20.56 4.77
N PHE A 88 -8.19 19.44 4.05
CA PHE A 88 -8.31 19.44 2.59
C PHE A 88 -9.77 19.49 2.07
N LYS A 89 -10.75 18.90 2.77
CA LYS A 89 -12.17 19.04 2.41
C LYS A 89 -12.64 20.50 2.45
N HIS A 90 -12.05 21.32 3.33
CA HIS A 90 -12.36 22.74 3.41
C HIS A 90 -11.96 23.49 2.13
N THR A 91 -10.83 23.12 1.52
CA THR A 91 -10.31 23.73 0.28
C THR A 91 -11.12 23.31 -0.97
N LYS A 92 -11.62 22.07 -1.03
CA LYS A 92 -12.52 21.64 -2.12
C LYS A 92 -13.88 22.36 -2.06
N ARG A 93 -14.37 22.66 -0.86
CA ARG A 93 -15.65 23.37 -0.66
C ARG A 93 -15.56 24.84 -1.13
N THR A 94 -14.41 25.49 -0.94
CA THR A 94 -14.19 26.87 -1.41
C THR A 94 -13.98 26.97 -2.92
N GLN A 95 -13.42 25.94 -3.58
CA GLN A 95 -13.33 25.90 -5.05
C GLN A 95 -14.68 25.68 -5.74
N ARG A 96 -15.63 24.96 -5.11
CA ARG A 96 -16.98 24.75 -5.65
C ARG A 96 -17.86 26.00 -5.56
N CYS A 97 -17.58 26.92 -4.65
CA CYS A 97 -18.34 28.17 -4.49
C CYS A 97 -17.87 29.31 -5.43
N LYS A 98 -16.83 29.06 -6.23
CA LYS A 98 -16.26 30.01 -7.20
C LYS A 98 -16.64 29.70 -8.66
N ARG A 99 -17.63 28.85 -8.88
CA ARG A 99 -18.29 28.64 -10.18
C ARG A 99 -19.76 29.01 -10.09
#